data_AF-A0A6M1YB16-F1
#
_entry.id   AF-A0A6M1YB16-F1
#
_cell.length_a   1.000
_cell.length_b   1.000
_cell.length_c   1.000
_cell.angle_alpha   90.00
_cell.angle_beta   90.00
_cell.angle_gamma   90.00
#
_symmetry.space_group_name_H-M   'P 1'
#
loop_
_entity.id
_entity.type
_entity.pdbx_description
1 polymer ?
#
loop_
_entity_poly.entity_id
_entity_poly.type
_entity_poly.pdbx_seq_one_letter_code
_entity_poly.pdbx_strand_id
1 'polypeptide(L)'
;MSEIAENKIRKNWLYAFLISYGLGLIGMLFSILFTKSQVTQVLGKKIIILMLIFQLVFISGWGYLYYHCAYKKPGRKLLAFHLIITPLSYLYIVLYKLNFLPFAPRIDHPNVIFERTTLMVGLLVSIFLYVFTLKLFKLNKELKKRLVKIDKD
;
A
#
# COMPACT_ATOMS: atom_id res chain seq x y z
N MET A 1 -16.59 -6.00 -22.40
CA MET A 1 -15.18 -5.56 -22.28
C MET A 1 -14.32 -6.64 -22.91
N SER A 2 -13.39 -6.31 -23.80
CA SER A 2 -12.52 -7.31 -24.45
C SER A 2 -11.49 -7.85 -23.45
N GLU A 3 -11.10 -9.12 -23.59
CA GLU A 3 -10.09 -9.77 -22.74
C GLU A 3 -8.76 -8.99 -22.67
N ILE A 4 -8.39 -8.36 -23.79
CA ILE A 4 -7.23 -7.47 -23.90
C ILE A 4 -7.34 -6.28 -22.94
N ALA A 5 -8.52 -5.64 -22.87
CA ALA A 5 -8.76 -4.51 -21.99
C ALA A 5 -8.74 -4.93 -20.51
N GLU A 6 -9.25 -6.12 -20.18
CA GLU A 6 -9.23 -6.65 -18.82
C GLU A 6 -7.79 -6.93 -18.34
N ASN A 7 -6.98 -7.57 -19.18
CA ASN A 7 -5.57 -7.83 -18.88
C ASN A 7 -4.76 -6.54 -18.71
N LYS A 8 -5.07 -5.50 -19.50
CA LYS A 8 -4.44 -4.18 -19.36
C LYS A 8 -4.75 -3.55 -17.99
N ILE A 9 -6.00 -3.64 -17.51
CA ILE A 9 -6.38 -3.12 -16.18
C ILE A 9 -5.64 -3.85 -15.07
N ARG A 10 -5.56 -5.19 -15.13
CA ARG A 10 -4.86 -6.00 -14.13
C ARG A 10 -3.36 -5.70 -14.08
N LYS A 11 -2.70 -5.62 -15.24
CA LYS A 11 -1.27 -5.26 -15.34
C LYS A 11 -1.01 -3.85 -14.81
N ASN A 12 -1.80 -2.86 -15.20
CA ASN A 12 -1.63 -1.49 -14.74
C ASN A 12 -1.80 -1.37 -13.22
N TRP A 13 -2.78 -2.10 -12.66
CA TRP A 13 -2.94 -2.16 -11.21
C TRP A 13 -1.75 -2.83 -10.53
N LEU A 14 -1.24 -3.93 -11.08
CA LEU A 14 -0.06 -4.62 -10.52
C LEU A 14 1.17 -3.73 -10.54
N TYR A 15 1.41 -2.99 -11.63
CA TYR A 15 2.51 -2.01 -11.70
C TYR A 15 2.35 -0.90 -10.68
N ALA A 16 1.16 -0.31 -10.56
CA ALA A 16 0.90 0.71 -9.55
C ALA A 16 1.13 0.18 -8.12
N PHE A 17 0.72 -1.07 -7.86
CA PHE A 17 0.94 -1.75 -6.59
C PHE A 17 2.43 -1.95 -6.30
N LEU A 18 3.20 -2.46 -7.27
CA LEU A 18 4.64 -2.69 -7.12
C LEU A 18 5.43 -1.39 -6.94
N ILE A 19 5.07 -0.32 -7.66
CA ILE A 19 5.70 1.00 -7.50
C ILE A 19 5.40 1.57 -6.11
N SER A 20 4.13 1.53 -5.67
CA SER A 20 3.73 1.96 -4.32
C SER A 20 4.46 1.17 -3.24
N TYR A 21 4.64 -0.13 -3.46
CA TYR A 21 5.36 -1.02 -2.56
C TYR A 21 6.84 -0.67 -2.48
N GLY A 22 7.51 -0.52 -3.62
CA GLY A 22 8.94 -0.18 -3.67
C GLY A 22 9.24 1.15 -2.99
N LEU A 23 8.41 2.17 -3.20
CA LEU A 23 8.56 3.47 -2.54
C LEU A 23 8.36 3.39 -1.02
N GLY A 24 7.37 2.59 -0.57
CA GLY A 24 7.16 2.35 0.85
C GLY A 24 8.36 1.68 1.53
N LEU A 25 8.96 0.67 0.89
CA LEU A 25 10.17 0.02 1.38
C LEU A 25 11.37 0.98 1.43
N ILE A 26 11.58 1.79 0.39
CA ILE A 26 12.67 2.77 0.36
C ILE A 26 12.50 3.79 1.50
N GLY A 27 11.28 4.31 1.71
CA GLY A 27 10.99 5.23 2.80
C GLY A 27 11.22 4.62 4.18
N MET A 28 10.86 3.35 4.36
CA MET A 28 11.12 2.61 5.59
C MET A 28 12.62 2.38 5.84
N LEU A 29 13.35 1.90 4.83
CA LEU A 29 14.79 1.67 4.91
C LEU A 29 15.53 2.98 5.22
N PHE A 30 15.16 4.06 4.54
CA PHE A 30 15.71 5.38 4.80
C PHE A 30 15.43 5.82 6.24
N SER A 31 14.19 5.66 6.72
CA SER A 31 13.84 5.97 8.11
C SER A 31 14.72 5.18 9.08
N ILE A 32 14.94 3.89 8.86
CA ILE A 32 15.77 3.07 9.76
C ILE A 32 17.25 3.46 9.72
N LEU A 33 17.80 3.72 8.54
CA LEU A 33 19.22 4.08 8.37
C LEU A 33 19.54 5.47 8.92
N PHE A 34 18.59 6.41 8.83
CA PHE A 34 18.81 7.82 9.16
C PHE A 34 18.13 8.28 10.45
N THR A 35 17.27 7.48 11.08
CA THR A 35 16.80 7.73 12.46
C THR A 35 17.96 7.43 13.41
N LYS A 36 18.86 8.41 13.57
CA LYS A 36 19.90 8.40 14.59
C LYS A 36 19.26 8.57 15.98
N SER A 37 19.71 7.73 16.90
CA SER A 37 19.83 7.95 18.35
C SER A 37 18.77 7.41 19.33
N GLN A 38 17.45 7.52 19.14
CA GLN A 38 16.53 7.12 20.24
C GLN A 38 16.01 5.68 20.19
N VAL A 39 15.53 5.19 19.03
CA VAL A 39 14.88 3.87 18.96
C VAL A 39 15.89 2.72 19.10
N THR A 40 17.08 2.85 18.50
CA THR A 40 18.15 1.85 18.57
C THR A 40 18.74 1.71 19.96
N GLN A 41 18.74 2.78 20.77
CA GLN A 41 19.19 2.76 22.17
C GLN A 41 18.16 2.10 23.10
N VAL A 42 16.86 2.28 22.85
CA VAL A 42 15.78 1.78 23.73
C VAL A 42 15.35 0.34 23.38
N LEU A 43 15.21 -0.01 22.09
CA LEU A 43 14.72 -1.32 21.66
C LEU A 43 15.82 -2.35 21.37
N GLY A 44 17.06 -1.90 21.14
CA GLY A 44 18.16 -2.77 20.74
C GLY A 44 18.05 -3.30 19.30
N LYS A 45 19.20 -3.57 18.67
CA LYS A 45 19.30 -3.94 17.25
C LYS A 45 18.50 -5.19 16.86
N LYS A 46 18.37 -6.17 17.77
CA LYS A 46 17.65 -7.43 17.52
C LYS A 46 16.15 -7.23 17.32
N ILE A 47 15.52 -6.34 18.11
CA ILE A 47 14.09 -6.07 18.00
C ILE A 47 13.79 -5.35 16.67
N ILE A 48 14.64 -4.42 16.25
CA ILE A 48 14.49 -3.72 14.97
C ILE A 48 14.55 -4.71 13.78
N ILE A 49 15.49 -5.65 13.81
CA ILE A 49 15.58 -6.70 12.78
C ILE A 49 14.32 -7.58 12.77
N LEU A 50 13.80 -7.95 13.94
CA LEU A 50 12.58 -8.74 14.04
C LEU A 50 11.36 -7.98 13.49
N MET A 51 11.23 -6.68 13.80
CA MET A 51 10.16 -5.83 13.25
C MET A 51 10.25 -5.72 11.73
N LEU A 52 11.47 -5.57 11.19
CA LEU A 52 11.72 -5.58 9.75
C LEU A 52 11.28 -6.89 9.09
N ILE A 53 11.69 -8.04 9.66
CA ILE A 53 11.31 -9.37 9.15
C ILE A 53 9.79 -9.54 9.20
N PHE A 54 9.17 -9.23 10.34
CA PHE A 54 7.72 -9.32 10.51
C PHE A 54 6.98 -8.47 9.47
N GLN A 55 7.45 -7.25 9.24
CA GLN A 55 6.86 -6.36 8.26
C GLN A 55 7.04 -6.86 6.82
N LEU A 56 8.21 -7.40 6.46
CA LEU A 56 8.43 -8.02 5.15
C LEU A 56 7.51 -9.23 4.92
N VAL A 57 7.34 -10.09 5.94
CA VAL A 57 6.44 -11.25 5.88
C VAL A 57 4.99 -10.79 5.74
N PHE A 58 4.56 -9.84 6.56
CA PHE A 58 3.20 -9.30 6.52
C PHE A 58 2.90 -8.69 5.15
N ILE A 59 3.82 -7.87 4.62
CA ILE A 59 3.59 -7.21 3.33
C ILE A 59 3.66 -8.22 2.17
N SER A 60 4.57 -9.19 2.20
CA SER A 60 4.62 -10.25 1.17
C SER A 60 3.33 -11.07 1.15
N GLY A 61 2.80 -11.42 2.32
CA GLY A 61 1.51 -12.08 2.46
C GLY A 61 0.37 -11.24 1.92
N TRP A 62 0.36 -9.94 2.23
CA TRP A 62 -0.62 -8.99 1.70
C TRP A 62 -0.55 -8.92 0.16
N GLY A 63 0.66 -8.75 -0.40
CA GLY A 63 0.90 -8.72 -1.85
C GLY A 63 0.42 -9.98 -2.57
N TYR A 64 0.65 -11.16 -1.97
CA TYR A 64 0.14 -12.42 -2.51
C TYR A 64 -1.40 -12.47 -2.55
N LEU A 65 -2.08 -12.05 -1.47
CA LEU A 65 -3.54 -12.00 -1.41
C LEU A 65 -4.11 -11.06 -2.49
N TYR A 66 -3.46 -9.92 -2.70
CA TYR A 66 -3.82 -8.93 -3.71
C TYR A 66 -3.62 -9.46 -5.14
N TYR A 67 -2.47 -10.08 -5.42
CA TYR A 67 -2.23 -10.77 -6.69
C TYR A 67 -3.28 -11.85 -6.96
N HIS A 68 -3.58 -12.68 -5.97
CA HIS A 68 -4.59 -13.73 -6.10
C HIS A 68 -6.00 -13.16 -6.36
N CYS A 69 -6.36 -12.03 -5.74
CA CYS A 69 -7.60 -11.32 -5.98
C CYS A 69 -7.68 -10.66 -7.37
N ALA A 70 -6.52 -10.27 -7.90
CA ALA A 70 -6.39 -9.62 -9.20
C ALA A 70 -6.25 -10.59 -10.36
N TYR A 71 -5.96 -11.88 -10.14
CA TYR A 71 -5.73 -12.87 -11.23
C TYR A 71 -6.49 -14.18 -11.07
N LYS A 72 -6.51 -14.81 -9.88
CA LYS A 72 -7.03 -16.17 -9.71
C LYS A 72 -8.51 -16.24 -9.28
N LYS A 73 -8.92 -15.46 -8.28
CA LYS A 73 -10.32 -15.43 -7.81
C LYS A 73 -10.77 -13.98 -7.66
N PRO A 74 -11.84 -13.52 -8.33
CA PRO A 74 -12.29 -12.12 -8.25
C PRO A 74 -12.85 -11.79 -6.84
N GLY A 75 -11.94 -11.54 -5.91
CA GLY A 75 -12.21 -11.23 -4.51
C GLY A 75 -12.62 -9.77 -4.34
N ARG A 76 -13.92 -9.50 -4.27
CA ARG A 76 -14.43 -8.13 -4.08
C ARG A 76 -14.28 -7.61 -2.65
N LYS A 77 -14.34 -8.48 -1.63
CA LYS A 77 -14.25 -8.08 -0.22
C LYS A 77 -12.88 -7.51 0.13
N LEU A 78 -11.81 -8.16 -0.32
CA LEU A 78 -10.43 -7.68 -0.09
C LEU A 78 -10.17 -6.34 -0.80
N LEU A 79 -10.61 -6.19 -2.05
CA LEU A 79 -10.48 -4.94 -2.78
C LEU A 79 -11.31 -3.80 -2.15
N ALA A 80 -12.50 -4.10 -1.64
CA ALA A 80 -13.29 -3.12 -0.89
C ALA A 80 -12.61 -2.71 0.42
N PHE A 81 -12.07 -3.68 1.16
CA PHE A 81 -11.25 -3.39 2.35
C PHE A 81 -10.06 -2.49 2.00
N HIS A 82 -9.34 -2.78 0.90
CA HIS A 82 -8.25 -1.94 0.43
C HIS A 82 -8.70 -0.51 0.14
N LEU A 83 -9.82 -0.33 -0.56
CA LEU A 83 -10.36 0.98 -0.89
C LEU A 83 -10.75 1.80 0.36
N ILE A 84 -11.12 1.14 1.46
CA ILE A 84 -11.46 1.83 2.71
C ILE A 84 -10.19 2.12 3.51
N ILE A 85 -9.31 1.13 3.67
CA ILE A 85 -8.15 1.25 4.56
C ILE A 85 -7.10 2.19 3.99
N THR A 86 -6.86 2.18 2.67
CA THR A 86 -5.83 3.01 2.02
C THR A 86 -6.00 4.50 2.33
N PRO A 87 -7.14 5.16 2.04
CA PRO A 87 -7.31 6.57 2.36
C PRO A 87 -7.24 6.86 3.87
N LEU A 88 -7.74 5.96 4.72
CA LEU A 88 -7.65 6.11 6.18
C LEU A 88 -6.20 6.06 6.68
N SER A 89 -5.41 5.10 6.19
CA SER A 89 -3.98 4.99 6.50
C SER A 89 -3.20 6.22 6.03
N TYR A 90 -3.51 6.75 4.84
CA TYR A 90 -2.87 7.97 4.34
C TYR A 90 -3.25 9.21 5.15
N LEU A 91 -4.53 9.37 5.47
CA LEU A 91 -4.98 10.46 6.33
C LEU A 91 -4.27 10.40 7.68
N TYR A 92 -4.18 9.22 8.29
CA TYR A 92 -3.44 9.02 9.54
C TYR A 92 -1.97 9.44 9.43
N ILE A 93 -1.27 9.02 8.37
CA ILE A 93 0.15 9.38 8.14
C ILE A 93 0.30 10.89 7.97
N VAL A 94 -0.57 11.53 7.19
CA VAL A 94 -0.54 12.98 6.97
C VAL A 94 -0.79 13.73 8.28
N LEU A 95 -1.83 13.35 9.03
CA LEU A 95 -2.13 13.97 10.33
C LEU A 95 -1.00 13.79 11.34
N TYR A 96 -0.36 12.62 11.35
CA TYR A 96 0.80 12.34 12.19
C TYR A 96 1.99 13.23 11.82
N LYS A 97 2.31 13.35 10.52
CA LYS A 97 3.45 14.14 10.02
C LYS A 97 3.25 15.65 10.10
N LEU A 98 2.00 16.11 10.08
CA LEU A 98 1.63 17.52 10.25
C LEU A 98 1.47 17.91 11.74
N ASN A 99 1.77 17.01 12.68
CA ASN A 99 1.60 17.22 14.13
C ASN A 99 0.17 17.59 14.56
N PHE A 100 -0.85 17.20 13.79
CA PHE A 100 -2.25 17.37 14.21
C PHE A 100 -2.67 16.32 15.26
N LEU A 101 -1.84 15.30 15.51
CA LEU A 101 -2.07 14.30 16.54
C LEU A 101 -1.28 14.65 17.81
N PRO A 102 -1.90 14.58 19.00
CA PRO A 102 -1.29 15.02 20.27
C PRO A 102 -0.06 14.20 20.71
N PHE A 103 0.18 13.05 20.09
CA PHE A 103 1.33 12.18 20.35
C PHE A 103 2.37 12.20 19.23
N ALA A 104 2.27 13.12 18.27
CA ALA A 104 3.27 13.24 17.22
C ALA A 104 4.58 13.77 17.84
N PRO A 105 5.66 12.97 17.87
CA PRO A 105 6.95 13.49 18.33
C PRO A 105 7.34 14.66 17.43
N ARG A 106 7.83 15.76 18.02
CA ARG A 106 8.51 16.79 17.23
C ARG A 106 9.80 16.19 16.70
N ILE A 107 9.73 15.74 15.45
CA ILE A 107 10.86 15.17 14.77
C ILE A 107 11.67 16.31 14.14
N ASP A 108 12.65 16.82 14.87
CA ASP A 108 13.70 17.68 14.32
C ASP A 108 14.70 16.78 13.55
N HIS A 109 14.31 16.33 12.35
CA HIS A 109 15.20 15.57 11.49
C HIS A 109 16.01 16.50 10.58
N PRO A 110 17.32 16.25 10.38
CA PRO A 110 18.17 17.05 9.49
C PRO A 110 17.76 16.97 8.00
N ASN A 111 16.83 16.08 7.63
CA ASN A 111 16.43 15.80 6.24
C ASN A 111 14.93 16.04 5.96
N VAL A 112 14.37 17.12 6.53
CA VAL A 112 12.95 17.51 6.33
C VAL A 112 12.53 17.54 4.86
N ILE A 113 13.41 17.98 3.95
CA ILE A 113 13.13 18.07 2.51
C ILE A 113 12.92 16.68 1.90
N PHE A 114 13.77 15.70 2.24
CA PHE A 114 13.64 14.34 1.72
C PHE A 114 12.36 13.67 2.24
N GLU A 115 12.04 13.88 3.51
CA GLU A 115 10.84 13.34 4.14
C GLU A 115 9.56 13.92 3.55
N ARG A 116 9.52 15.24 3.30
CA ARG A 116 8.38 15.89 2.61
C ARG A 116 8.26 15.42 1.17
N THR A 117 9.38 15.30 0.45
CA THR A 117 9.39 14.83 -0.95
C THR A 117 8.88 13.39 -1.04
N THR A 118 9.37 12.49 -0.18
CA THR A 118 8.91 11.09 -0.15
C THR A 118 7.45 10.97 0.23
N LEU A 119 6.95 11.82 1.13
CA LEU A 119 5.52 11.86 1.49
C LEU A 119 4.64 12.32 0.31
N MET A 120 5.06 13.36 -0.41
CA MET A 120 4.35 13.85 -1.60
C MET A 120 4.33 12.83 -2.75
N VAL A 121 5.48 12.22 -3.03
CA VAL A 121 5.59 11.13 -4.03
C VAL A 121 4.74 9.93 -3.61
N GLY A 122 4.76 9.60 -2.31
CA GLY A 122 3.92 8.58 -1.70
C GLY A 122 2.45 8.84 -2.01
N LEU A 123 1.93 10.02 -1.64
CA LEU A 123 0.54 10.43 -1.87
C LEU A 123 0.11 10.33 -3.34
N LEU A 124 0.94 10.82 -4.26
CA LEU A 124 0.64 10.73 -5.70
C LEU A 124 0.46 9.28 -6.14
N VAL A 125 1.40 8.41 -5.74
CA VAL A 125 1.34 6.98 -6.09
C VAL A 125 0.14 6.29 -5.46
N SER A 126 -0.27 6.69 -4.25
CA SER A 126 -1.49 6.20 -3.59
C SER A 126 -2.75 6.55 -4.36
N ILE A 127 -2.84 7.77 -4.87
CA ILE A 127 -3.99 8.22 -5.67
C ILE A 127 -4.09 7.35 -6.93
N PHE A 128 -2.97 7.12 -7.62
CA PHE A 128 -2.94 6.23 -8.77
C PHE A 128 -3.34 4.80 -8.41
N LEU A 129 -2.78 4.24 -7.33
CA LEU A 129 -3.13 2.91 -6.84
C LEU A 129 -4.61 2.80 -6.49
N TYR A 130 -5.17 3.83 -5.86
CA TYR A 130 -6.60 3.91 -5.52
C TYR A 130 -7.48 3.88 -6.77
N VAL A 131 -7.16 4.72 -7.77
CA VAL A 131 -7.89 4.76 -9.05
C VAL A 131 -7.82 3.41 -9.78
N PHE A 132 -6.64 2.77 -9.83
CA PHE A 132 -6.52 1.45 -10.43
C PHE A 132 -7.27 0.38 -9.62
N THR A 133 -7.30 0.49 -8.29
CA THR A 133 -8.06 -0.43 -7.44
C THR A 133 -9.56 -0.31 -7.69
N LEU A 134 -10.07 0.91 -7.89
CA LEU A 134 -11.47 1.13 -8.31
C LEU A 134 -11.77 0.49 -9.67
N LYS A 135 -10.87 0.65 -10.64
CA LYS A 135 -11.00 0.02 -11.97
C LYS A 135 -11.03 -1.51 -11.85
N LEU A 136 -10.11 -2.09 -11.07
CA LEU A 136 -10.07 -3.54 -10.82
C LEU A 136 -11.31 -4.04 -10.07
N PHE A 137 -11.82 -3.26 -9.10
CA PHE A 137 -13.05 -3.59 -8.38
C PHE A 137 -14.27 -3.63 -9.30
N LYS A 138 -14.41 -2.65 -10.20
CA LYS A 138 -15.46 -2.63 -11.23
C LYS A 138 -15.34 -3.83 -12.17
N LEU A 139 -14.12 -4.13 -12.66
CA LEU A 139 -13.85 -5.30 -13.49
C LEU A 139 -14.26 -6.61 -12.79
N ASN A 140 -13.85 -6.80 -11.53
CA ASN A 140 -14.20 -7.99 -10.75
C ASN A 140 -15.70 -8.09 -10.45
N LYS A 141 -16.42 -6.96 -10.37
CA LYS A 141 -17.89 -6.93 -10.26
C LYS A 141 -18.55 -7.46 -11.53
N GLU A 142 -18.09 -7.01 -12.70
CA GLU A 142 -18.63 -7.45 -14.00
C GLU A 142 -18.30 -8.91 -14.31
N LEU A 143 -17.08 -9.36 -14.00
CA LEU A 143 -16.68 -10.75 -14.19
C LEU A 143 -17.50 -11.71 -13.33
N LYS A 144 -17.71 -11.38 -12.05
CA LYS A 144 -18.57 -12.20 -11.19
C LYS A 144 -20.03 -12.25 -11.69
N LYS A 145 -20.55 -11.18 -12.30
CA LYS A 145 -21.88 -11.21 -12.92
C LYS A 145 -21.94 -12.15 -14.13
N ARG A 146 -20.90 -12.14 -14.98
CA ARG A 146 -20.79 -13.03 -16.15
C ARG A 146 -20.69 -14.49 -15.75
N LEU A 147 -19.83 -14.82 -14.77
CA LEU A 147 -19.68 -16.20 -14.27
C LEU A 147 -20.99 -16.76 -13.71
N VAL A 148 -21.71 -15.98 -12.89
CA VAL A 148 -23.02 -16.39 -12.33
C VAL A 148 -24.09 -16.58 -13.41
N LYS A 149 -23.98 -15.90 -14.55
CA LYS A 149 -24.92 -16.10 -15.66
C LYS A 149 -24.65 -17.43 -16.37
N ILE A 150 -23.38 -17.76 -16.61
CA ILE A 150 -22.97 -19.03 -17.23
C ILE A 150 -23.39 -20.23 -16.37
N ASP A 151 -23.31 -20.13 -15.04
CA ASP A 151 -23.73 -21.23 -14.14
C ASP A 151 -25.27 -21.45 -14.09
N LYS A 152 -26.06 -20.57 -14.70
CA LYS A 152 -27.54 -20.62 -14.71
C LYS A 152 -28.14 -21.02 -16.05
N ASP A 153 -27.34 -20.97 -17.12
CA ASP A 153 -27.71 -21.36 -18.48
C ASP A 153 -27.23 -22.81 -18.72
#